data_AF-A0A183I0H6-F1
#
_entry.id   AF-A0A183I0H6-F1
#
_cell.length_a   1.000
_cell.length_b   1.000
_cell.length_c   1.000
_cell.angle_alpha   90.00
_cell.angle_beta   90.00
_cell.angle_gamma   90.00
#
_symmetry.space_group_name_H-M   'P 1'
#
loop_
_entity.id
_entity.type
_entity.pdbx_description
1 polymer ?
#
loop_
_entity_poly.entity_id
_entity_poly.type
_entity_poly.pdbx_seq_one_letter_code
_entity_poly.pdbx_strand_id
1 'polypeptide(L)'
;MGILPRRKVGNIWCKEIIEFPVVQLSAKNFEEVGRFHRYVRPTERPILTSFCTDLTGIVQETVANQETLPEVLGAFNKWLIDSNLINSDNSMKSRFTFVTCGDWDLGVLLPNEANYFKKWINLKKAFCKWKGYFAKSLTVMLRDLELNHVVFC
;
A
#
# COMPACT_ATOMS: atom_id res chain seq x y z
N MET A 1 18.10 -4.10 14.75
CA MET A 1 17.99 -4.22 13.28
C MET A 1 18.10 -2.81 12.72
N GLY A 2 19.26 -2.46 12.16
CA GLY A 2 19.52 -1.11 11.65
C GLY A 2 18.82 -0.91 10.31
N ILE A 3 17.97 0.11 10.23
CA ILE A 3 17.37 0.56 8.97
C ILE A 3 18.50 1.13 8.11
N LEU A 4 18.67 0.62 6.89
CA LEU A 4 19.60 1.21 5.93
C LEU A 4 19.11 2.62 5.58
N PRO A 5 19.94 3.66 5.66
CA PRO A 5 19.54 5.01 5.29
C PRO A 5 19.09 5.01 3.82
N ARG A 6 17.85 5.46 3.56
CA ARG A 6 17.31 5.56 2.19
C ARG A 6 18.20 6.54 1.40
N ARG A 7 18.91 6.03 0.39
CA ARG A 7 19.81 6.82 -0.47
C ARG A 7 19.05 7.92 -1.19
N LYS A 8 19.53 9.17 -1.12
CA LYS A 8 19.17 10.24 -2.06
C LYS A 8 19.65 9.83 -3.46
N VAL A 9 18.71 9.61 -4.39
CA VAL A 9 19.00 9.46 -5.82
C VAL A 9 18.51 10.72 -6.53
N GLY A 10 19.41 11.67 -6.77
CA GLY A 10 19.14 12.89 -7.55
C GLY A 10 18.07 13.83 -6.98
N ASN A 11 17.58 14.78 -7.81
CA ASN A 11 16.51 15.75 -7.51
C ASN A 11 15.11 15.10 -7.33
N ILE A 12 15.04 13.80 -7.03
CA ILE A 12 13.79 13.10 -6.77
C ILE A 12 13.47 13.30 -5.29
N TRP A 13 12.47 14.13 -5.03
CA TRP A 13 11.90 14.34 -3.70
C TRP A 13 11.66 13.00 -3.00
N CYS A 14 12.25 12.81 -1.81
CA CYS A 14 12.01 11.62 -0.99
C CYS A 14 10.50 11.53 -0.74
N LYS A 15 9.86 10.52 -1.34
CA LYS A 15 8.44 10.23 -1.14
C LYS A 15 8.32 9.34 0.08
N GLU A 16 7.54 9.80 1.05
CA GLU A 16 7.22 9.05 2.27
C GLU A 16 5.77 8.58 2.22
N ILE A 17 5.53 7.41 2.81
CA ILE A 17 4.19 6.87 2.99
C ILE A 17 3.54 7.64 4.13
N ILE A 18 2.34 8.16 3.90
CA ILE A 18 1.53 8.89 4.90
C ILE A 18 0.20 8.19 5.22
N GLU A 19 -0.10 7.11 4.51
CA GLU A 19 -1.28 6.27 4.68
C GLU A 19 -0.95 4.84 4.23
N PHE A 20 -1.41 3.83 4.97
CA PHE A 20 -1.17 2.42 4.72
C PHE A 20 -2.48 1.62 4.80
N PRO A 21 -3.28 1.60 3.72
CA PRO A 21 -4.52 0.82 3.65
C PRO A 21 -4.28 -0.56 3.03
N VAL A 22 -4.90 -1.59 3.61
CA VAL A 22 -4.95 -2.96 3.08
C VAL A 22 -6.34 -3.54 3.31
N VAL A 23 -6.92 -4.12 2.25
CA VAL A 23 -8.15 -4.91 2.33
C VAL A 23 -7.81 -6.36 2.01
N GLN A 24 -8.24 -7.28 2.88
CA GLN A 24 -8.12 -8.72 2.68
C GLN A 24 -9.40 -9.25 2.05
N LEU A 25 -9.27 -9.87 0.88
CA LEU A 25 -10.38 -10.52 0.20
C LEU A 25 -10.21 -12.04 0.26
N SER A 26 -11.30 -12.76 0.49
CA SER A 26 -11.36 -14.20 0.31
C SER A 26 -11.30 -14.55 -1.17
N ALA A 27 -10.29 -15.32 -1.58
CA ALA A 27 -10.15 -15.75 -2.97
C ALA A 27 -11.25 -16.75 -3.43
N LYS A 28 -12.11 -17.22 -2.51
CA LYS A 28 -13.20 -18.16 -2.83
C LYS A 28 -14.46 -17.45 -3.32
N ASN A 29 -14.79 -16.31 -2.73
CA ASN A 29 -16.05 -15.60 -2.95
C ASN A 29 -15.88 -14.07 -3.12
N PHE A 30 -14.65 -13.57 -3.06
CA PHE A 30 -14.29 -12.13 -3.14
C PHE A 30 -14.91 -11.24 -2.07
N GLU A 31 -15.40 -11.84 -0.98
CA GLU A 31 -15.86 -11.08 0.18
C GLU A 31 -14.67 -10.52 0.96
N GLU A 32 -14.86 -9.33 1.53
CA GLU A 32 -13.92 -8.75 2.47
C GLU A 32 -13.93 -9.52 3.78
N VAL A 33 -12.76 -10.00 4.19
CA VAL A 33 -12.57 -10.79 5.42
C VAL A 33 -11.70 -10.07 6.43
N GLY A 34 -11.18 -8.89 6.10
CA GLY A 34 -10.37 -8.09 7.00
C GLY A 34 -9.90 -6.79 6.37
N ARG A 35 -9.61 -5.81 7.22
CA ARG A 35 -9.08 -4.51 6.83
C ARG A 35 -7.99 -4.08 7.81
N PHE A 36 -6.92 -3.51 7.28
CA PHE A 36 -5.89 -2.82 8.04
C PHE A 36 -5.76 -1.41 7.47
N HIS A 37 -5.83 -0.41 8.33
CA HIS A 37 -5.67 0.98 7.93
C HIS A 37 -4.92 1.74 9.02
N ARG A 38 -3.90 2.49 8.61
CA ARG A 38 -3.12 3.38 9.46
C ARG A 38 -2.73 4.62 8.67
N TYR A 39 -2.83 5.79 9.28
CA TYR A 39 -2.06 6.95 8.86
C TYR A 39 -0.63 6.82 9.37
N VAL A 40 0.31 7.42 8.65
CA VAL A 40 1.75 7.28 8.93
C VAL A 40 2.36 8.65 9.09
N ARG A 41 3.13 8.86 10.16
CA ARG A 41 3.89 10.08 10.37
C ARG A 41 5.18 10.06 9.54
N PRO A 42 5.37 10.98 8.59
CA PRO A 42 6.63 11.11 7.87
C PRO A 42 7.74 11.62 8.80
N THR A 43 8.96 11.12 8.62
CA THR A 43 10.11 11.43 9.48
C THR A 43 11.17 12.25 8.78
N GLU A 44 11.31 12.13 7.45
CA GLU A 44 12.24 12.93 6.66
C GLU A 44 11.67 14.31 6.32
N ARG A 45 10.37 14.38 6.03
CA ARG A 45 9.60 15.60 5.74
C ARG A 45 8.32 15.62 6.55
N PRO A 46 8.41 15.92 7.86
CA PRO A 46 7.26 15.85 8.78
C PRO A 46 6.09 16.78 8.42
N ILE A 47 6.37 17.85 7.66
CA ILE A 47 5.38 18.85 7.27
C ILE A 47 4.88 18.56 5.84
N LEU A 48 3.57 18.29 5.71
CA LEU A 48 2.91 18.09 4.43
C LEU A 48 2.86 19.40 3.64
N THR A 49 3.15 19.31 2.34
CA THR A 49 2.95 20.43 1.41
C THR A 49 1.48 20.54 1.05
N SER A 50 0.99 21.75 0.71
CA SER A 50 -0.38 21.95 0.22
C SER A 50 -0.73 21.01 -0.94
N PHE A 51 0.17 20.83 -1.90
CA PHE A 51 -0.02 19.88 -3.01
C PHE A 51 -0.31 18.45 -2.54
N CYS A 52 0.35 17.97 -1.48
CA CYS A 52 0.09 16.63 -0.94
C CYS A 52 -1.30 16.56 -0.31
N THR A 53 -1.69 17.59 0.45
CA THR A 53 -3.01 17.69 1.06
C THR A 53 -4.11 17.80 0.00
N ASP A 54 -3.94 18.64 -1.02
CA ASP A 54 -4.90 18.79 -2.12
C ASP A 54 -5.10 17.48 -2.90
N LEU A 55 -4.00 16.72 -3.10
CA LEU A 55 -4.05 15.47 -3.85
C LEU A 55 -4.66 14.31 -3.06
N THR A 56 -4.44 14.24 -1.75
CA THR A 56 -4.79 13.08 -0.91
C THR A 56 -5.95 13.33 0.05
N GLY A 57 -6.28 14.59 0.32
CA GLY A 57 -7.21 14.99 1.39
C GLY A 57 -6.62 14.89 2.81
N ILE A 58 -5.38 14.41 2.97
CA ILE A 58 -4.75 14.22 4.29
C ILE A 58 -4.16 15.54 4.76
N VAL A 59 -4.62 16.01 5.92
CA VAL A 59 -4.13 17.23 6.59
C VAL A 59 -3.02 16.90 7.60
N GLN A 60 -2.27 17.93 8.00
CA GLN A 60 -1.10 17.76 8.87
C GLN A 60 -1.48 17.12 10.21
N GLU A 61 -2.62 17.51 10.78
CA GLU A 61 -3.13 17.03 12.06
C GLU A 61 -3.42 15.53 12.03
N THR A 62 -3.81 15.01 10.86
CA THR A 62 -4.07 13.58 10.66
C THR A 62 -2.82 12.73 10.85
N VAL A 63 -1.64 13.24 10.46
CA VAL A 63 -0.38 12.47 10.46
C VAL A 63 0.59 12.86 11.58
N ALA A 64 0.48 14.07 12.14
CA ALA A 64 1.49 14.62 13.04
C ALA A 64 1.76 13.77 14.29
N ASN A 65 0.72 13.10 14.80
CA ASN A 65 0.77 12.28 16.02
C ASN A 65 0.61 10.77 15.75
N GLN A 66 0.80 10.34 14.51
CA GLN A 66 0.66 8.94 14.13
C GLN A 66 1.97 8.16 14.33
N GLU A 67 1.84 6.85 14.24
CA GLU A 67 2.95 5.90 14.18
C GLU A 67 3.84 6.19 12.94
N THR A 68 5.15 6.01 13.11
CA THR A 68 6.11 6.03 12.00
C THR A 68 5.96 4.79 11.12
N LEU A 69 6.50 4.82 9.90
CA LEU A 69 6.39 3.69 8.98
C LEU A 69 6.90 2.35 9.58
N PRO A 70 8.05 2.28 10.28
CA PRO A 70 8.49 1.04 10.93
C PRO A 70 7.50 0.50 11.97
N GLU A 71 6.86 1.38 12.75
CA GLU A 71 5.86 1.00 13.75
C GLU A 71 4.60 0.45 13.08
N VAL A 72 4.11 1.14 12.03
CA VAL A 72 2.96 0.67 11.23
C VAL A 72 3.25 -0.67 10.55
N LEU A 73 4.46 -0.89 10.04
CA LEU A 73 4.86 -2.18 9.47
C LEU A 73 4.92 -3.29 10.53
N GLY A 74 5.33 -2.97 11.76
CA GLY A 74 5.25 -3.88 12.90
C GLY A 74 3.81 -4.27 13.23
N ALA A 75 2.91 -3.30 13.29
CA ALA A 75 1.48 -3.52 13.48
C ALA A 75 0.85 -4.32 12.33
N PHE A 76 1.26 -4.04 11.09
CA PHE A 76 0.82 -4.77 9.91
C PHE A 76 1.30 -6.23 9.94
N ASN A 77 2.55 -6.47 10.33
CA ASN A 77 3.08 -7.82 10.49
C ASN A 77 2.29 -8.62 11.54
N LYS A 78 1.98 -7.99 12.67
CA LYS A 78 1.10 -8.58 13.69
C LYS A 78 -0.28 -8.90 13.12
N TRP A 79 -0.88 -7.98 12.37
CA TRP A 79 -2.17 -8.22 11.74
C TRP A 79 -2.14 -9.40 10.76
N LEU A 80 -1.07 -9.58 9.97
CA LEU A 80 -0.92 -10.75 9.10
C LEU A 80 -0.84 -12.07 9.89
N ILE A 81 -0.20 -12.07 11.07
CA ILE A 81 -0.14 -13.24 11.96
C ILE A 81 -1.53 -13.54 12.52
N ASP A 82 -2.21 -12.52 13.04
CA ASP A 82 -3.54 -12.62 13.64
C ASP A 82 -4.59 -13.05 12.58
N SER A 83 -4.43 -12.64 11.32
CA SER A 83 -5.21 -13.08 10.16
C SER A 83 -4.83 -14.47 9.63
N ASN A 84 -3.94 -15.19 10.30
CA ASN A 84 -3.50 -16.55 9.94
C ASN A 84 -2.84 -16.65 8.55
N LEU A 85 -2.27 -15.54 8.05
CA LEU A 85 -1.61 -15.47 6.74
C LEU A 85 -0.14 -15.89 6.84
N ILE A 86 0.52 -15.47 7.92
CA ILE A 86 1.94 -15.75 8.20
C ILE A 86 2.10 -16.31 9.61
N ASN A 87 3.23 -16.98 9.86
CA ASN A 87 3.63 -17.44 11.20
C ASN A 87 4.36 -16.32 11.96
N SER A 88 4.57 -16.51 13.26
CA SER A 88 5.29 -15.55 14.11
C SER A 88 6.76 -15.35 13.74
N ASP A 89 7.36 -16.29 13.00
CA ASP A 89 8.70 -16.18 12.42
C ASP A 89 8.69 -15.54 11.01
N ASN A 90 7.57 -14.97 10.59
CA ASN A 90 7.30 -14.38 9.28
C ASN A 90 7.33 -15.35 8.09
N SER A 91 7.39 -16.66 8.33
CA SER A 91 7.20 -17.66 7.28
C SER A 91 5.74 -17.71 6.82
N MET A 92 5.52 -18.08 5.55
CA MET A 92 4.15 -18.17 4.99
C MET A 92 3.39 -19.32 5.65
N LYS A 93 2.22 -19.01 6.22
CA LYS A 93 1.33 -20.01 6.83
C LYS A 93 0.22 -20.44 5.86
N SER A 94 -0.23 -19.52 5.02
CA SER A 94 -1.24 -19.78 3.99
C SER A 94 -0.81 -19.22 2.64
N ARG A 95 -1.54 -19.60 1.59
CA ARG A 95 -1.36 -19.04 0.25
C ARG A 95 -2.16 -17.75 0.11
N PHE A 96 -1.45 -16.63 0.00
CA PHE A 96 -2.03 -15.34 -0.36
C PHE A 96 -1.08 -14.59 -1.30
N THR A 97 -1.55 -13.48 -1.85
CA THR A 97 -0.72 -12.56 -2.64
C THR A 97 -1.25 -11.14 -2.49
N PHE A 98 -0.34 -10.17 -2.61
CA PHE A 98 -0.73 -8.77 -2.67
C PHE A 98 -1.21 -8.41 -4.06
N VAL A 99 -2.16 -7.48 -4.12
CA VAL A 99 -2.62 -6.87 -5.36
C VAL A 99 -2.49 -5.35 -5.21
N THR A 100 -1.87 -4.70 -6.20
CA THR A 100 -1.68 -3.24 -6.21
C THR A 100 -2.09 -2.66 -7.56
N CYS A 101 -2.47 -1.37 -7.58
CA CYS A 101 -2.80 -0.66 -8.81
C CYS A 101 -1.54 -0.05 -9.47
N GLY A 102 -0.59 -0.89 -9.84
CA GLY A 102 0.70 -0.50 -10.40
C GLY A 102 1.86 -1.09 -9.62
N ASP A 103 3.10 -0.80 -10.04
CA ASP A 103 4.32 -1.32 -9.42
C ASP A 103 4.92 -0.35 -8.39
N TRP A 104 4.31 0.82 -8.18
CA TRP A 104 4.91 1.88 -7.36
C TRP A 104 5.01 1.50 -5.89
N ASP A 105 3.94 0.96 -5.30
CA ASP A 105 3.89 0.67 -3.85
C ASP A 105 4.96 -0.35 -3.44
N LEU A 106 4.90 -1.55 -4.02
CA LEU A 106 5.78 -2.67 -3.61
C LEU A 106 7.09 -2.72 -4.41
N GLY A 107 7.12 -2.18 -5.62
CA GLY A 107 8.31 -2.15 -6.46
C GLY A 107 9.22 -0.95 -6.23
N VAL A 108 8.71 0.15 -5.65
CA VAL A 108 9.49 1.38 -5.42
C VAL A 108 9.52 1.80 -3.95
N LEU A 109 8.38 1.87 -3.27
CA LEU A 109 8.31 2.45 -1.91
C LEU A 109 8.64 1.46 -0.78
N LEU A 110 8.24 0.19 -0.94
CA LEU A 110 8.34 -0.86 0.08
C LEU A 110 9.23 -2.08 -0.28
N PRO A 111 10.09 -2.09 -1.33
CA PRO A 111 10.69 -3.34 -1.81
C PRO A 111 11.59 -4.03 -0.77
N ASN A 112 12.10 -3.31 0.22
CA ASN A 112 13.02 -3.82 1.24
C ASN A 112 12.44 -3.83 2.66
N GLU A 113 11.16 -3.51 2.81
CA GLU A 113 10.54 -3.39 4.14
C GLU A 113 10.09 -4.75 4.69
N ALA A 114 9.74 -5.72 3.83
CA ALA A 114 9.38 -7.07 4.25
C ALA A 114 9.58 -8.12 3.13
N ASN A 115 9.82 -9.38 3.53
CA ASN A 115 10.01 -10.49 2.58
C ASN A 115 8.74 -10.84 1.78
N TYR A 116 7.55 -10.62 2.35
CA TYR A 116 6.29 -10.91 1.67
C TYR A 116 5.91 -9.87 0.59
N PHE A 117 6.59 -8.72 0.53
CA PHE A 117 6.38 -7.71 -0.53
C PHE A 117 7.15 -7.99 -1.82
N LYS A 118 7.91 -9.08 -1.89
CA LYS A 118 8.74 -9.41 -3.06
C LYS A 118 7.94 -9.88 -4.28
N LYS A 119 6.66 -10.22 -4.13
CA LYS A 119 5.79 -10.69 -5.21
C LYS A 119 4.37 -10.14 -5.01
N TRP A 120 3.79 -9.61 -6.09
CA TRP A 120 2.43 -9.10 -6.11
C TRP A 120 1.82 -9.20 -7.52
N ILE A 121 0.50 -9.07 -7.59
CA ILE A 121 -0.25 -8.91 -8.84
C ILE A 121 -0.41 -7.41 -9.10
N ASN A 122 0.14 -6.94 -10.22
CA ASN A 122 -0.14 -5.60 -10.71
C ASN A 122 -1.48 -5.61 -11.48
N LEU A 123 -2.50 -4.98 -10.89
CA LEU A 123 -3.85 -4.95 -11.45
C LEU A 123 -3.89 -4.33 -12.85
N LYS A 124 -3.07 -3.32 -13.13
CA LYS A 124 -3.02 -2.66 -14.45
C LYS A 124 -2.50 -3.59 -15.55
N LYS A 125 -1.55 -4.47 -15.20
CA LYS A 125 -1.05 -5.51 -16.12
C LYS A 125 -2.10 -6.59 -16.36
N ALA A 126 -2.79 -7.03 -15.31
CA ALA A 126 -3.90 -7.99 -15.43
C ALA A 126 -5.03 -7.42 -16.30
N PHE A 127 -5.43 -6.17 -16.06
CA PHE A 127 -6.41 -5.46 -16.87
C PHE A 127 -5.97 -5.32 -18.33
N CYS A 128 -4.69 -4.95 -18.57
CA CYS A 128 -4.16 -4.85 -19.94
C CYS A 128 -4.22 -6.17 -20.69
N LYS A 129 -3.93 -7.29 -20.02
CA LYS A 129 -4.03 -8.62 -20.62
C LYS A 129 -5.48 -8.97 -21.00
N TRP A 130 -6.46 -8.49 -20.22
CA TRP A 130 -7.87 -8.75 -20.47
C TRP A 130 -8.49 -7.80 -21.51
N LYS A 131 -8.29 -6.48 -21.39
CA LYS A 131 -8.91 -5.45 -22.23
C LYS A 131 -8.13 -5.16 -23.51
N GLY A 132 -6.85 -5.54 -23.58
CA GLY A 132 -5.97 -5.31 -24.74
C GLY A 132 -5.21 -3.98 -24.74
N TYR A 133 -5.30 -3.18 -23.67
CA TYR A 133 -4.51 -1.95 -23.54
C TYR A 133 -4.17 -1.60 -22.08
N PHE A 134 -3.09 -0.86 -21.88
CA PHE A 134 -2.65 -0.47 -20.53
C PHE A 134 -3.41 0.76 -20.02
N ALA A 135 -4.35 0.56 -19.09
CA ALA A 135 -5.08 1.65 -18.45
C ALA A 135 -4.15 2.56 -17.64
N LYS A 136 -4.38 3.89 -17.70
CA LYS A 136 -3.50 4.85 -17.02
C LYS A 136 -3.77 4.96 -15.51
N SER A 137 -5.01 4.74 -15.06
CA SER A 137 -5.41 4.83 -13.65
C SER A 137 -6.50 3.83 -13.29
N LEU A 138 -6.76 3.65 -11.99
CA LEU A 138 -7.89 2.86 -11.48
C LEU A 138 -9.22 3.42 -12.00
N THR A 139 -9.40 4.74 -12.01
CA THR A 139 -10.61 5.40 -12.51
C THR A 139 -10.91 5.06 -13.97
N VAL A 140 -9.88 4.92 -14.81
CA VAL A 140 -10.06 4.46 -16.21
C VAL A 140 -10.55 3.02 -16.23
N MET A 141 -9.94 2.12 -15.43
CA MET A 141 -10.37 0.72 -15.35
C MET A 141 -11.81 0.59 -14.86
N LEU A 142 -12.21 1.37 -13.85
CA LEU A 142 -13.58 1.36 -13.33
C LEU A 142 -14.59 1.85 -14.36
N ARG A 143 -14.29 2.94 -15.08
CA ARG A 143 -15.15 3.45 -16.16
C ARG A 143 -15.36 2.41 -17.26
N ASP A 144 -14.30 1.75 -17.70
CA ASP A 144 -14.35 0.72 -18.74
C ASP A 144 -15.10 -0.56 -18.34
N LEU A 145 -15.30 -0.75 -17.04
CA LEU A 145 -16.05 -1.84 -16.43
C LEU A 145 -17.45 -1.40 -15.97
N GLU A 146 -17.82 -0.13 -16.18
CA GLU A 146 -19.08 0.45 -15.71
C GLU A 146 -19.29 0.31 -14.19
N LEU A 147 -18.18 0.37 -13.44
CA LEU A 147 -18.17 0.33 -11.98
C LEU A 147 -18.10 1.74 -11.40
N ASN A 148 -18.87 1.96 -10.35
CA ASN A 148 -18.83 3.21 -9.60
C ASN A 148 -17.53 3.32 -8.81
N HIS A 149 -16.91 4.50 -8.85
CA HIS A 149 -15.83 4.82 -7.94
C HIS A 149 -16.43 5.15 -6.58
N VAL A 150 -16.44 4.16 -5.69
CA VAL A 150 -16.89 4.33 -4.31
C VAL A 150 -15.70 4.81 -3.49
N VAL A 151 -15.77 6.04 -2.99
CA VAL A 151 -14.81 6.57 -2.03
C VAL A 151 -15.30 6.14 -0.66
N PHE A 152 -14.63 5.17 -0.04
CA PHE A 152 -14.87 4.85 1.37
C PHE A 152 -14.09 5.88 2.19
N CYS A 153 -14.80 6.90 2.66
CA CYS A 153 -14.32 7.86 3.64
C CYS A 153 -14.26 7.21 5.04
#